data_AF-A0A942G216-F1
#
_entry.id   AF-A0A942G216-F1
#
_cell.length_a   1.000
_cell.length_b   1.000
_cell.length_c   1.000
_cell.angle_alpha   90.00
_cell.angle_beta   90.00
_cell.angle_gamma   90.00
#
_symmetry.space_group_name_H-M   'P 1'
#
loop_
_entity.id
_entity.type
_entity.pdbx_description
1 polymer ?
#
loop_
_entity_poly.entity_id
_entity_poly.type
_entity_poly.pdbx_seq_one_letter_code
_entity_poly.pdbx_strand_id
1 'polypeptide(L)'
;MTEHLPTHVAADRSGEQWWKSAVVYQIYPRSFADSDGDGIGDLAGITGRLDHLDHLGVDVLWLSPMFPSPQDDNGYDVSDYTDVDPMFGTLADLDALAEGLHRRGMKLVLDLVFNHSSDEHPWFVESRSSTDNDRRDWYWWRPARPGMEPGTPGAEPTNWGSFFSGPAWEFDETTGEYYLHLFSRKQPDLNWENPEVRHALYDVMRFWLERGVDGFRMDVVNFVSKDPALPDGQVHPGSRYGDGSPFYICGPRIHEFMHEMHREV
;
A
#
# COMPACT_ATOMS: atom_id res chain seq x y z
N MET A 1 8.12 0.09 -46.35
CA MET A 1 7.48 -1.05 -45.66
C MET A 1 8.45 -1.49 -44.59
N THR A 2 8.33 -0.93 -43.39
CA THR A 2 9.04 -1.39 -42.20
C THR A 2 8.21 -2.51 -41.60
N GLU A 3 8.78 -3.73 -41.56
CA GLU A 3 8.19 -4.87 -40.86
C GLU A 3 8.04 -4.50 -39.38
N HIS A 4 6.79 -4.52 -38.90
CA HIS A 4 6.47 -4.47 -37.49
C HIS A 4 6.81 -5.86 -36.94
N LEU A 5 8.01 -6.02 -36.37
CA LEU A 5 8.35 -7.20 -35.59
C LEU A 5 7.41 -7.23 -34.37
N PRO A 6 6.73 -8.34 -34.07
CA PRO A 6 5.93 -8.43 -32.86
C PRO A 6 6.88 -8.39 -31.65
N THR A 7 6.89 -7.28 -30.93
CA THR A 7 7.85 -7.00 -29.83
C THR A 7 7.34 -7.37 -28.45
N HIS A 8 6.07 -7.76 -28.29
CA HIS A 8 5.53 -8.15 -26.99
C HIS A 8 5.37 -9.65 -26.87
N VAL A 9 5.51 -10.14 -25.63
CA VAL A 9 5.46 -11.56 -25.24
C VAL A 9 4.62 -12.35 -26.23
N ALA A 10 5.30 -13.14 -27.05
CA ALA A 10 4.67 -14.09 -27.94
C ALA A 10 3.59 -14.83 -27.15
N ALA A 11 2.35 -14.73 -27.62
CA ALA A 11 1.20 -15.44 -27.06
C ALA A 11 1.63 -16.80 -26.54
N ASP A 12 1.47 -16.99 -25.22
CA ASP A 12 1.57 -18.25 -24.48
C ASP A 12 2.40 -19.32 -25.21
N ARG A 13 3.72 -19.14 -25.25
CA ARG A 13 4.61 -20.21 -25.68
C ARG A 13 4.64 -21.25 -24.57
N SER A 14 3.69 -22.18 -24.65
CA SER A 14 3.61 -23.44 -23.91
C SER A 14 3.56 -23.34 -22.38
N GLY A 15 2.47 -22.83 -21.80
CA GLY A 15 2.12 -23.08 -20.40
C GLY A 15 3.06 -22.46 -19.36
N GLU A 16 3.98 -21.58 -19.80
CA GLU A 16 4.77 -20.74 -18.90
C GLU A 16 3.98 -19.48 -18.54
N GLN A 17 3.95 -19.17 -17.24
CA GLN A 17 3.25 -17.99 -16.72
C GLN A 17 3.88 -16.71 -17.29
N TRP A 18 3.06 -15.84 -17.89
CA TRP A 18 3.49 -14.66 -18.64
C TRP A 18 4.45 -13.73 -17.86
N TRP A 19 4.25 -13.60 -16.56
CA TRP A 19 5.02 -12.70 -15.69
C TRP A 19 6.46 -13.17 -15.44
N LYS A 20 6.81 -14.43 -15.74
CA LYS A 20 8.16 -14.97 -15.50
C LYS A 20 9.22 -14.42 -16.46
N SER A 21 8.81 -13.99 -17.65
CA SER A 21 9.70 -13.46 -18.69
C SER A 21 9.43 -12.00 -19.03
N ALA A 22 8.52 -11.35 -18.31
CA ALA A 22 8.07 -10.00 -18.61
C ALA A 22 9.12 -8.94 -18.25
N VAL A 23 9.30 -7.95 -19.12
CA VAL A 23 10.02 -6.72 -18.82
C VAL A 23 9.08 -5.76 -18.10
N VAL A 24 9.31 -5.58 -16.80
CA VAL A 24 8.54 -4.66 -15.95
C VAL A 24 9.19 -3.27 -15.96
N TYR A 25 8.39 -2.25 -16.25
CA TYR A 25 8.80 -0.85 -16.16
C TYR A 25 7.99 -0.15 -15.07
N GLN A 26 8.67 0.29 -14.02
CA GLN A 26 8.05 1.02 -12.93
C GLN A 26 7.95 2.51 -13.26
N ILE A 27 6.77 3.10 -13.06
CA ILE A 27 6.52 4.54 -13.15
C ILE A 27 6.16 5.07 -11.77
N TYR A 28 6.83 6.16 -11.40
CA TYR A 28 6.42 7.05 -10.33
C TYR A 28 5.55 8.18 -10.94
N PRO A 29 4.21 8.18 -10.74
CA PRO A 29 3.28 8.99 -11.54
C PRO A 29 3.64 10.47 -11.59
N ARG A 30 3.85 11.06 -10.40
CA ARG A 30 4.14 12.49 -10.18
C ARG A 30 5.31 13.03 -10.99
N SER A 31 6.26 12.19 -11.40
CA SER A 31 7.52 12.65 -12.01
C SER A 31 7.77 12.12 -13.42
N PHE A 32 6.77 11.47 -14.04
CA PHE A 32 6.97 10.83 -15.34
C PHE A 32 6.58 11.71 -16.51
N ALA A 33 5.32 12.10 -16.62
CA ALA A 33 4.82 12.91 -17.73
C ALA A 33 3.58 13.71 -17.33
N ASP A 34 3.69 15.04 -17.41
CA ASP A 34 2.62 16.02 -17.21
C ASP A 34 1.87 16.25 -18.53
N SER A 35 0.54 16.22 -18.49
CA SER A 35 -0.34 16.41 -19.65
C SER A 35 -1.07 17.76 -19.70
N ASP A 36 -1.20 18.47 -18.58
CA ASP A 36 -2.01 19.69 -18.46
C ASP A 36 -1.21 20.97 -18.14
N GLY A 37 0.08 20.81 -17.85
CA GLY A 37 1.03 21.89 -17.64
C GLY A 37 1.08 22.41 -16.20
N ASP A 38 0.54 21.68 -15.22
CA ASP A 38 0.59 22.05 -13.80
C ASP A 38 1.95 21.73 -13.13
N GLY A 39 2.83 20.99 -13.82
CA GLY A 39 4.16 20.59 -13.35
C GLY A 39 4.21 19.23 -12.64
N ILE A 40 3.09 18.51 -12.58
CA ILE A 40 2.95 17.19 -11.96
C ILE A 40 2.61 16.16 -13.04
N GLY A 41 3.26 15.00 -12.98
CA GLY A 41 2.92 13.90 -13.88
C GLY A 41 1.59 13.24 -13.52
N ASP A 42 0.80 12.88 -14.53
CA ASP A 42 -0.58 12.39 -14.41
C ASP A 42 -0.85 11.16 -15.32
N LEU A 43 -2.02 10.51 -15.15
CA LEU A 43 -2.36 9.29 -15.90
C LEU A 43 -2.54 9.52 -17.41
N ALA A 44 -3.03 10.70 -17.81
CA ALA A 44 -3.17 11.06 -19.21
C ALA A 44 -1.80 11.28 -19.88
N GLY A 45 -0.85 11.84 -19.14
CA GLY A 45 0.54 12.02 -19.53
C GLY A 45 1.25 10.69 -19.72
N ILE A 46 1.04 9.72 -18.81
CA ILE A 46 1.51 8.34 -18.97
C ILE A 46 0.87 7.70 -20.23
N THR A 47 -0.43 7.87 -20.40
CA THR A 47 -1.16 7.36 -21.59
C THR A 47 -0.59 7.93 -22.89
N GLY A 48 -0.21 9.21 -22.90
CA GLY A 48 0.45 9.86 -24.03
C GLY A 48 1.87 9.34 -24.35
N ARG A 49 2.45 8.50 -23.49
CA ARG A 49 3.78 7.88 -23.66
C ARG A 49 3.73 6.38 -23.95
N LEU A 50 2.56 5.77 -24.08
CA LEU A 50 2.46 4.33 -24.30
C LEU A 50 3.19 3.84 -25.57
N ASP A 51 3.20 4.61 -26.66
CA ASP A 51 3.97 4.23 -27.87
C ASP A 51 5.49 4.22 -27.63
N HIS A 52 5.97 5.07 -26.74
CA HIS A 52 7.38 5.05 -26.35
C HIS A 52 7.70 3.82 -25.51
N LEU A 53 6.84 3.47 -24.56
CA LEU A 53 7.00 2.29 -23.70
C LEU A 53 6.90 0.98 -24.51
N ASP A 54 5.98 0.93 -25.47
CA ASP A 54 5.83 -0.15 -26.43
C ASP A 54 7.11 -0.35 -27.27
N HIS A 55 7.62 0.75 -27.84
CA HIS A 55 8.86 0.72 -28.61
C HIS A 55 10.08 0.29 -27.78
N LEU A 56 10.10 0.65 -26.49
CA LEU A 56 11.14 0.24 -25.55
C LEU A 56 11.10 -1.28 -25.28
N GLY A 57 9.97 -1.95 -25.54
CA GLY A 57 9.77 -3.38 -25.28
C GLY A 57 9.28 -3.67 -23.86
N VAL A 58 8.50 -2.78 -23.28
CA VAL A 58 7.89 -2.98 -21.95
C VAL A 58 6.70 -3.94 -22.07
N ASP A 59 6.69 -5.00 -21.27
CA ASP A 59 5.56 -5.94 -21.19
C ASP A 59 4.58 -5.56 -20.07
N VAL A 60 5.09 -4.99 -18.95
CA VAL A 60 4.29 -4.61 -17.77
C VAL A 60 4.62 -3.19 -17.35
N LEU A 61 3.60 -2.37 -17.22
CA LEU A 61 3.66 -1.12 -16.49
C LEU A 61 3.34 -1.38 -15.02
N TRP A 62 4.28 -1.13 -14.11
CA TRP A 62 4.00 -1.06 -12.67
C TRP A 62 3.89 0.40 -12.25
N LEU A 63 2.74 0.79 -11.74
CA LEU A 63 2.51 2.14 -11.24
C LEU A 63 2.70 2.18 -9.72
N SER A 64 3.60 3.03 -9.22
CA SER A 64 3.61 3.41 -7.80
C SER A 64 2.27 4.04 -7.39
N PRO A 65 1.94 4.17 -6.09
CA PRO A 65 0.59 4.57 -5.66
C PRO A 65 0.06 5.84 -6.33
N MET A 66 -1.18 5.77 -6.79
CA MET A 66 -1.92 6.85 -7.44
C MET A 66 -3.25 7.17 -6.74
N PHE A 67 -3.54 6.47 -5.65
CA PHE A 67 -4.78 6.63 -4.88
C PHE A 67 -4.81 7.96 -4.13
N PRO A 68 -6.00 8.48 -3.78
CA PRO A 68 -6.13 9.62 -2.89
C PRO A 68 -5.26 9.47 -1.66
N SER A 69 -4.45 10.48 -1.39
CA SER A 69 -3.50 10.47 -0.29
C SER A 69 -3.19 11.91 0.16
N PRO A 70 -3.00 12.16 1.47
CA PRO A 70 -2.45 13.42 1.97
C PRO A 70 -1.00 13.70 1.55
N GLN A 71 -0.33 12.71 0.94
CA GLN A 71 1.03 12.79 0.40
C GLN A 71 2.12 12.94 1.47
N ASP A 72 1.85 12.49 2.70
CA ASP A 72 2.83 12.50 3.80
C ASP A 72 3.99 11.54 3.53
N ASP A 73 3.70 10.43 2.85
CA ASP A 73 4.66 9.48 2.31
C ASP A 73 4.48 9.32 0.79
N ASN A 74 4.18 10.44 0.11
CA ASN A 74 4.02 10.53 -1.34
C ASN A 74 3.14 9.43 -1.98
N GLY A 75 1.97 9.18 -1.40
CA GLY A 75 0.97 8.25 -1.95
C GLY A 75 0.90 6.91 -1.22
N TYR A 76 1.86 6.59 -0.35
CA TYR A 76 1.81 5.36 0.47
C TYR A 76 0.92 5.52 1.72
N ASP A 77 0.54 6.74 2.09
CA ASP A 77 -0.50 7.06 3.06
C ASP A 77 -1.87 7.20 2.36
N VAL A 78 -2.50 6.07 2.03
CA VAL A 78 -3.76 6.02 1.23
C VAL A 78 -5.00 6.38 2.06
N SER A 79 -5.78 7.36 1.62
CA SER A 79 -7.04 7.79 2.27
C SER A 79 -8.31 7.23 1.62
N ASP A 80 -8.25 6.79 0.36
CA ASP A 80 -9.29 6.01 -0.32
C ASP A 80 -8.64 5.00 -1.28
N TYR A 81 -8.88 3.71 -1.09
CA TYR A 81 -8.28 2.66 -1.91
C TYR A 81 -8.96 2.44 -3.27
N THR A 82 -10.12 3.05 -3.52
CA THR A 82 -10.99 2.74 -4.68
C THR A 82 -11.23 3.93 -5.61
N ASP A 83 -10.41 4.97 -5.49
CA ASP A 83 -10.42 6.11 -6.39
C ASP A 83 -8.99 6.45 -6.84
N VAL A 84 -8.89 7.42 -7.75
CA VAL A 84 -7.63 8.02 -8.21
C VAL A 84 -7.46 9.36 -7.51
N ASP A 85 -6.25 9.67 -7.04
CA ASP A 85 -5.96 11.00 -6.49
C ASP A 85 -6.26 12.04 -7.57
N PRO A 86 -7.04 13.10 -7.28
CA PRO A 86 -7.35 14.14 -8.26
C PRO A 86 -6.12 14.81 -8.88
N MET A 87 -4.96 14.73 -8.21
CA MET A 87 -3.66 15.15 -8.75
C MET A 87 -3.23 14.35 -9.99
N PHE A 88 -3.64 13.08 -10.09
CA PHE A 88 -3.24 12.18 -11.18
C PHE A 88 -4.33 11.96 -12.22
N GLY A 89 -5.57 12.34 -11.92
CA GLY A 89 -6.70 12.28 -12.84
C GLY A 89 -7.93 11.62 -12.22
N THR A 90 -8.64 10.82 -13.02
CA THR A 90 -9.88 10.16 -12.63
C THR A 90 -9.84 8.65 -12.88
N LEU A 91 -10.82 7.92 -12.34
CA LEU A 91 -11.01 6.50 -12.67
C LEU A 91 -11.15 6.26 -14.19
N ALA A 92 -11.74 7.21 -14.93
CA ALA A 92 -11.85 7.09 -16.38
C ALA A 92 -10.49 7.21 -17.09
N ASP A 93 -9.57 8.01 -16.55
CA ASP A 93 -8.21 8.12 -17.07
C ASP A 93 -7.41 6.84 -16.80
N LEU A 94 -7.64 6.18 -15.65
CA LEU A 94 -7.07 4.86 -15.38
C LEU A 94 -7.63 3.81 -16.35
N ASP A 95 -8.96 3.77 -16.55
CA ASP A 95 -9.59 2.85 -17.48
C ASP A 95 -9.01 3.04 -18.91
N ALA A 96 -8.82 4.29 -19.34
CA ALA A 96 -8.20 4.62 -20.62
C ALA A 96 -6.72 4.19 -20.71
N LEU A 97 -5.96 4.33 -19.62
CA LEU A 97 -4.57 3.85 -19.52
C LEU A 97 -4.51 2.31 -19.64
N ALA A 98 -5.35 1.59 -18.89
CA ALA A 98 -5.42 0.14 -18.91
C ALA A 98 -5.79 -0.38 -20.31
N GLU A 99 -6.84 0.17 -20.93
CA GLU A 99 -7.20 -0.15 -22.31
C GLU A 99 -6.06 0.16 -23.29
N GLY A 100 -5.37 1.28 -23.09
CA GLY A 100 -4.22 1.69 -23.90
C GLY A 100 -3.07 0.69 -23.85
N LEU A 101 -2.75 0.19 -22.65
CA LEU A 101 -1.75 -0.86 -22.43
C LEU A 101 -2.20 -2.17 -23.09
N HIS A 102 -3.44 -2.60 -22.86
CA HIS A 102 -3.96 -3.85 -23.40
C HIS A 102 -4.02 -3.87 -24.92
N ARG A 103 -4.33 -2.74 -25.58
CA ARG A 103 -4.28 -2.62 -27.06
C ARG A 103 -2.87 -2.87 -27.62
N ARG A 104 -1.84 -2.68 -26.81
CA ARG A 104 -0.43 -2.93 -27.14
C ARG A 104 0.06 -4.29 -26.65
N GLY A 105 -0.82 -5.09 -26.03
CA GLY A 105 -0.43 -6.37 -25.43
C GLY A 105 0.35 -6.25 -24.12
N MET A 106 0.43 -5.04 -23.56
CA MET A 106 1.07 -4.76 -22.27
C MET A 106 0.10 -5.02 -21.11
N LYS A 107 0.64 -5.08 -19.90
CA LYS A 107 -0.09 -5.33 -18.65
C LYS A 107 0.03 -4.17 -17.67
N LEU A 108 -0.99 -3.96 -16.85
CA LEU A 108 -0.99 -2.96 -15.78
C LEU A 108 -0.91 -3.64 -14.41
N VAL A 109 0.08 -3.25 -13.62
CA VAL A 109 0.22 -3.64 -12.21
C VAL A 109 0.13 -2.40 -11.33
N LEU A 110 -0.72 -2.44 -10.31
CA LEU A 110 -0.81 -1.38 -9.32
C LEU A 110 -0.06 -1.73 -8.04
N ASP A 111 0.48 -0.72 -7.38
CA ASP A 111 1.02 -0.84 -6.03
C ASP A 111 -0.13 -0.89 -5.01
N LEU A 112 -0.22 -1.92 -4.17
CA LEU A 112 -1.21 -2.01 -3.10
C LEU A 112 -0.53 -1.89 -1.74
N VAL A 113 -0.94 -0.87 -0.98
CA VAL A 113 -0.37 -0.53 0.33
C VAL A 113 -1.34 -0.94 1.44
N PHE A 114 -1.26 -2.19 1.87
CA PHE A 114 -2.24 -2.79 2.78
C PHE A 114 -1.73 -3.05 4.20
N ASN A 115 -0.49 -2.69 4.50
CA ASN A 115 -0.01 -2.74 5.89
C ASN A 115 -0.63 -1.64 6.76
N HIS A 116 -0.85 -0.47 6.18
CA HIS A 116 -1.38 0.72 6.83
C HIS A 116 -2.28 1.48 5.85
N SER A 117 -3.14 2.34 6.39
CA SER A 117 -3.85 3.38 5.64
C SER A 117 -3.38 4.76 6.11
N SER A 118 -3.87 5.83 5.49
CA SER A 118 -3.78 7.18 6.05
C SER A 118 -4.60 7.31 7.35
N ASP A 119 -4.18 8.20 8.25
CA ASP A 119 -4.98 8.66 9.40
C ASP A 119 -6.19 9.53 8.99
N GLU A 120 -6.25 9.92 7.71
CA GLU A 120 -7.39 10.62 7.09
C GLU A 120 -8.35 9.63 6.41
N HIS A 121 -8.04 8.33 6.33
CA HIS A 121 -8.93 7.31 5.79
C HIS A 121 -10.20 7.18 6.66
N PRO A 122 -11.41 7.08 6.08
CA PRO A 122 -12.65 6.90 6.84
C PRO A 122 -12.64 5.75 7.87
N TRP A 123 -11.88 4.68 7.62
CA TRP A 123 -11.71 3.57 8.55
C TRP A 123 -11.02 4.03 9.83
N PHE A 124 -9.91 4.78 9.72
CA PHE A 124 -9.19 5.29 10.89
C PHE A 124 -9.97 6.39 11.61
N VAL A 125 -10.60 7.30 10.85
CA VAL A 125 -11.45 8.37 11.42
C VAL A 125 -12.58 7.79 12.28
N GLU A 126 -13.24 6.73 11.82
CA GLU A 126 -14.24 6.02 12.62
C GLU A 126 -13.60 5.26 13.80
N SER A 127 -12.49 4.55 13.57
CA SER A 127 -11.77 3.78 14.60
C SER A 127 -11.29 4.64 15.77
N ARG A 128 -10.84 5.87 15.49
CA ARG A 128 -10.36 6.83 16.50
C ARG A 128 -11.49 7.62 17.17
N SER A 129 -12.73 7.52 16.67
CA SER A 129 -13.86 8.33 17.19
C SER A 129 -14.27 7.94 18.61
N SER A 130 -14.10 6.67 18.99
CA SER A 130 -14.35 6.15 20.34
C SER A 130 -13.75 4.76 20.51
N THR A 131 -13.61 4.30 21.76
CA THR A 131 -13.17 2.93 22.09
C THR A 131 -14.21 1.86 21.79
N ASP A 132 -15.46 2.25 21.53
CA ASP A 132 -16.61 1.34 21.37
C ASP A 132 -17.14 1.31 19.92
N ASN A 133 -16.44 1.96 18.97
CA ASN A 133 -16.82 1.96 17.56
C ASN A 133 -16.58 0.59 16.91
N ASP A 134 -17.44 0.18 15.97
CA ASP A 134 -17.32 -1.11 15.28
C ASP A 134 -15.99 -1.27 14.53
N ARG A 135 -15.38 -0.17 14.06
CA ARG A 135 -14.06 -0.16 13.42
C ARG A 135 -12.90 0.01 14.41
N ARG A 136 -13.13 -0.05 15.73
CA ARG A 136 -12.05 0.11 16.72
C ARG A 136 -10.94 -0.91 16.48
N ASP A 137 -11.28 -2.18 16.31
CA ASP A 137 -10.31 -3.26 16.09
C ASP A 137 -9.85 -3.40 14.63
N TRP A 138 -10.06 -2.39 13.79
CA TRP A 138 -9.48 -2.34 12.45
C TRP A 138 -8.02 -1.86 12.46
N TYR A 139 -7.57 -1.28 13.59
CA TYR A 139 -6.21 -0.79 13.81
C TYR A 139 -5.68 -1.26 15.16
N TRP A 140 -4.37 -1.20 15.33
CA TRP A 140 -3.71 -1.61 16.56
C TRP A 140 -3.75 -0.51 17.62
N TRP A 141 -4.75 -0.55 18.49
CA TRP A 141 -4.88 0.35 19.65
C TRP A 141 -4.40 -0.31 20.94
N ARG A 142 -3.64 0.41 21.77
CA ARG A 142 -3.22 -0.08 23.09
C ARG A 142 -3.18 1.06 24.12
N PRO A 143 -3.54 0.79 25.39
CA PRO A 143 -3.34 1.77 26.45
C PRO A 143 -1.86 2.03 26.69
N ALA A 144 -1.56 3.10 27.42
CA ALA A 144 -0.22 3.35 27.90
C ALA A 144 0.37 2.15 28.68
N ARG A 145 1.69 2.02 28.67
CA ARG A 145 2.40 0.99 29.45
C ARG A 145 1.97 1.03 30.93
N PRO A 146 1.77 -0.12 31.58
CA PRO A 146 1.35 -0.17 32.98
C PRO A 146 2.23 0.69 33.90
N GLY A 147 1.60 1.55 34.69
CA GLY A 147 2.27 2.44 35.64
C GLY A 147 2.84 3.73 35.04
N MET A 148 2.63 3.98 33.75
CA MET A 148 3.01 5.23 33.08
C MET A 148 1.79 6.11 32.82
N GLU A 149 1.98 7.42 32.88
CA GLU A 149 0.95 8.39 32.51
C GLU A 149 0.81 8.43 30.98
N PRO A 150 -0.40 8.25 30.41
CA PRO A 150 -0.61 8.33 28.97
C PRO A 150 -0.14 9.67 28.38
N GLY A 151 0.40 9.64 27.16
CA GLY A 151 0.94 10.81 26.46
C GLY A 151 2.31 11.28 26.94
N THR A 152 2.93 10.62 27.94
CA THR A 152 4.27 10.98 28.43
C THR A 152 5.39 10.17 27.76
N PRO A 153 6.62 10.71 27.61
CA PRO A 153 7.72 9.98 26.99
C PRO A 153 8.03 8.65 27.71
N GLY A 154 8.05 7.54 26.96
CA GLY A 154 8.27 6.19 27.49
C GLY A 154 6.99 5.47 27.91
N ALA A 155 5.83 6.12 27.84
CA ALA A 155 4.53 5.51 28.12
C ALA A 155 3.98 4.70 26.94
N GLU A 156 4.67 4.69 25.79
CA GLU A 156 4.31 3.90 24.62
C GLU A 156 4.17 2.40 24.97
N PRO A 157 3.20 1.68 24.36
CA PRO A 157 2.94 0.27 24.65
C PRO A 157 4.17 -0.64 24.51
N THR A 158 5.05 -0.31 23.55
CA THR A 158 6.33 -0.99 23.32
C THR A 158 7.44 0.05 23.16
N ASN A 159 8.70 -0.38 23.26
CA ASN A 159 9.86 0.45 23.00
C ASN A 159 10.24 0.57 21.50
N TRP A 160 9.36 0.14 20.57
CA TRP A 160 9.67 0.05 19.14
C TRP A 160 9.90 1.43 18.50
N GLY A 161 10.85 1.48 17.56
CA GLY A 161 11.08 2.65 16.71
C GLY A 161 10.34 2.55 15.38
N SER A 162 9.86 3.70 14.88
CA SER A 162 9.37 3.83 13.51
C SER A 162 10.52 3.70 12.50
N PHE A 163 10.22 3.22 11.29
CA PHE A 163 11.15 3.16 10.16
C PHE A 163 11.64 4.55 9.71
N PHE A 164 10.88 5.62 9.99
CA PHE A 164 11.26 6.98 9.64
C PHE A 164 11.94 7.68 10.82
N SER A 165 11.19 7.94 11.90
CA SER A 165 11.73 8.62 13.07
C SER A 165 10.78 8.53 14.25
N GLY A 166 11.34 8.44 15.46
CA GLY A 166 10.56 8.45 16.70
C GLY A 166 10.02 7.07 17.11
N PRO A 167 9.14 7.04 18.12
CA PRO A 167 8.45 5.81 18.50
C PRO A 167 7.53 5.33 17.38
N ALA A 168 7.22 4.02 17.36
CA ALA A 168 6.24 3.43 16.45
C ALA A 168 4.78 3.56 16.95
N TRP A 169 4.55 4.38 17.97
CA TRP A 169 3.25 4.56 18.62
C TRP A 169 2.97 6.04 18.80
N GLU A 170 1.78 6.47 18.43
CA GLU A 170 1.32 7.85 18.61
C GLU A 170 0.12 7.86 19.54
N PHE A 171 0.12 8.80 20.48
CA PHE A 171 -0.95 8.96 21.46
C PHE A 171 -2.15 9.70 20.83
N ASP A 172 -3.34 9.14 20.95
CA ASP A 172 -4.59 9.78 20.57
C ASP A 172 -5.28 10.36 21.81
N GLU A 173 -5.29 11.69 21.92
CA GLU A 173 -5.92 12.38 23.06
C GLU A 173 -7.43 12.12 23.16
N THR A 174 -8.10 11.81 22.04
CA THR A 174 -9.55 11.56 22.00
C THR A 174 -9.93 10.32 22.79
N THR A 175 -9.17 9.23 22.62
CA THR A 175 -9.46 7.93 23.24
C THR A 175 -8.55 7.61 24.41
N GLY A 176 -7.46 8.35 24.60
CA GLY A 176 -6.49 8.10 25.68
C GLY A 176 -5.65 6.83 25.45
N GLU A 177 -5.59 6.33 24.22
CA GLU A 177 -4.81 5.16 23.82
C GLU A 177 -3.79 5.55 22.74
N TYR A 178 -2.84 4.65 22.50
CA TYR A 178 -1.88 4.75 21.42
C TYR A 178 -2.31 3.90 20.24
N TYR A 179 -2.09 4.38 19.02
CA TYR A 179 -2.18 3.55 17.82
C TYR A 179 -0.79 3.24 17.27
N LEU A 180 -0.62 2.03 16.72
CA LEU A 180 0.62 1.61 16.06
C LEU A 180 0.76 2.30 14.70
N HIS A 181 1.95 2.79 14.41
CA HIS A 181 2.36 3.22 13.08
C HIS A 181 3.84 2.84 12.87
N LEU A 182 4.11 1.88 11.98
CA LEU A 182 5.49 1.45 11.71
C LEU A 182 6.26 2.48 10.88
N PHE A 183 5.55 3.32 10.12
CA PHE A 183 6.12 4.35 9.25
C PHE A 183 5.80 5.75 9.79
N SER A 184 5.24 6.64 8.98
CA SER A 184 4.78 7.95 9.46
C SER A 184 3.69 7.79 10.51
N ARG A 185 3.57 8.78 11.40
CA ARG A 185 2.43 8.89 12.33
C ARG A 185 1.10 8.95 11.59
N LYS A 186 1.11 9.45 10.35
CA LYS A 186 -0.07 9.45 9.47
C LYS A 186 -0.37 8.11 8.79
N GLN A 187 0.38 7.05 9.10
CA GLN A 187 0.22 5.72 8.53
C GLN A 187 -0.13 4.67 9.61
N PRO A 188 -1.32 4.77 10.25
CA PRO A 188 -1.75 3.79 11.23
C PRO A 188 -1.84 2.38 10.62
N ASP A 189 -1.24 1.41 11.31
CA ASP A 189 -1.18 0.02 10.87
C ASP A 189 -2.56 -0.66 10.97
N LEU A 190 -2.97 -1.30 9.87
CA LEU A 190 -4.18 -2.10 9.80
C LEU A 190 -4.01 -3.39 10.61
N ASN A 191 -5.09 -3.78 11.30
CA ASN A 191 -5.15 -5.03 12.05
C ASN A 191 -5.66 -6.17 11.18
N TRP A 192 -4.73 -6.89 10.53
CA TRP A 192 -5.05 -8.07 9.72
C TRP A 192 -5.56 -9.27 10.53
N GLU A 193 -5.46 -9.27 11.86
CA GLU A 193 -6.09 -10.30 12.69
C GLU A 193 -7.63 -10.21 12.57
N ASN A 194 -8.16 -9.01 12.32
CA ASN A 194 -9.56 -8.78 12.08
C ASN A 194 -9.98 -9.24 10.67
N PRO A 195 -10.88 -10.23 10.52
CA PRO A 195 -11.30 -10.73 9.22
C PRO A 195 -12.07 -9.69 8.38
N GLU A 196 -12.74 -8.73 9.00
CA GLU A 196 -13.44 -7.67 8.26
C GLU A 196 -12.46 -6.76 7.52
N VAL A 197 -11.32 -6.44 8.14
CA VAL A 197 -10.23 -5.70 7.49
C VAL A 197 -9.75 -6.47 6.27
N ARG A 198 -9.45 -7.77 6.41
CA ARG A 198 -8.96 -8.59 5.30
C ARG A 198 -9.98 -8.66 4.15
N HIS A 199 -11.26 -8.87 4.46
CA HIS A 199 -12.30 -8.91 3.43
C HIS A 199 -12.46 -7.55 2.71
N ALA A 200 -12.40 -6.43 3.44
CA ALA A 200 -12.47 -5.10 2.83
C ALA A 200 -11.28 -4.85 1.88
N LEU A 201 -10.08 -5.29 2.25
CA LEU A 201 -8.91 -5.23 1.38
C LEU A 201 -9.03 -6.12 0.14
N TYR A 202 -9.67 -7.29 0.25
CA TYR A 202 -9.94 -8.15 -0.89
C TYR A 202 -10.98 -7.54 -1.85
N ASP A 203 -11.98 -6.82 -1.32
CA ASP A 203 -12.92 -6.05 -2.14
C ASP A 203 -12.21 -4.95 -2.94
N VAL A 204 -11.22 -4.27 -2.35
CA VAL A 204 -10.34 -3.31 -3.06
C VAL A 204 -9.62 -4.00 -4.22
N MET A 205 -9.03 -5.18 -4.00
CA MET A 205 -8.35 -5.90 -5.07
C MET A 205 -9.30 -6.27 -6.20
N ARG A 206 -10.48 -6.80 -5.87
CA ARG A 206 -11.52 -7.14 -6.88
C ARG A 206 -11.95 -5.92 -7.68
N PHE A 207 -12.17 -4.77 -7.03
CA PHE A 207 -12.50 -3.51 -7.70
C PHE A 207 -11.50 -3.15 -8.80
N TRP A 208 -10.19 -3.25 -8.51
CA TRP A 208 -9.16 -2.93 -9.50
C TRP A 208 -9.02 -4.00 -10.59
N LEU A 209 -9.16 -5.28 -10.26
CA LEU A 209 -9.16 -6.36 -11.26
C LEU A 209 -10.33 -6.23 -12.24
N GLU A 210 -11.53 -5.89 -11.75
CA GLU A 210 -12.72 -5.65 -12.58
C GLU A 210 -12.52 -4.47 -13.56
N ARG A 211 -11.60 -3.55 -13.25
CA ARG A 211 -11.20 -2.41 -14.08
C ARG A 211 -10.04 -2.72 -15.04
N GLY A 212 -9.58 -3.97 -15.10
CA GLY A 212 -8.55 -4.39 -16.05
C GLY A 212 -7.11 -4.28 -15.54
N VAL A 213 -6.90 -4.11 -14.23
CA VAL A 213 -5.58 -4.31 -13.62
C VAL A 213 -5.22 -5.80 -13.71
N ASP A 214 -3.99 -6.12 -14.11
CA ASP A 214 -3.52 -7.48 -14.38
C ASP A 214 -2.77 -8.11 -13.20
N GLY A 215 -2.49 -7.34 -12.15
CA GLY A 215 -1.83 -7.81 -10.95
C GLY A 215 -1.43 -6.69 -10.00
N PHE A 216 -0.80 -7.07 -8.90
CA PHE A 216 -0.45 -6.14 -7.83
C PHE A 216 0.99 -6.34 -7.37
N ARG A 217 1.68 -5.23 -7.11
CA ARG A 217 2.87 -5.19 -6.28
C ARG A 217 2.40 -4.86 -4.86
N MET A 218 2.69 -5.73 -3.90
CA MET A 218 2.20 -5.57 -2.53
C MET A 218 3.28 -4.92 -1.66
N ASP A 219 3.05 -3.67 -1.24
CA ASP A 219 3.99 -2.95 -0.39
C ASP A 219 4.05 -3.54 1.01
N VAL A 220 5.29 -3.77 1.49
CA VAL A 220 5.63 -4.29 2.83
C VAL A 220 4.68 -5.37 3.35
N VAL A 221 4.17 -6.22 2.44
CA VAL A 221 3.13 -7.20 2.77
C VAL A 221 3.58 -8.20 3.83
N ASN A 222 4.89 -8.41 3.94
CA ASN A 222 5.50 -9.20 4.99
C ASN A 222 5.33 -8.60 6.39
N PHE A 223 4.83 -7.37 6.55
CA PHE A 223 4.64 -6.71 7.84
C PHE A 223 3.22 -6.86 8.41
N VAL A 224 2.30 -7.46 7.65
CA VAL A 224 0.87 -7.48 8.01
C VAL A 224 0.54 -8.42 9.17
N SER A 225 1.38 -9.43 9.43
CA SER A 225 1.22 -10.33 10.59
C SER A 225 2.09 -9.87 11.75
N LYS A 226 1.47 -9.23 12.74
CA LYS A 226 2.12 -8.81 13.99
C LYS A 226 1.95 -9.89 15.06
N ASP A 227 2.91 -10.01 15.98
CA ASP A 227 2.74 -10.76 17.23
C ASP A 227 1.71 -10.02 18.10
N PRO A 228 0.54 -10.63 18.41
CA PRO A 228 -0.51 -9.97 19.20
C PRO A 228 -0.06 -9.56 20.61
N ALA A 229 0.99 -10.21 21.15
CA ALA A 229 1.56 -9.87 22.44
C ALA A 229 2.37 -8.57 22.42
N LEU A 230 2.82 -8.12 21.24
CA LEU A 230 3.59 -6.89 21.02
C LEU A 230 4.73 -6.71 22.04
N PRO A 231 5.67 -7.66 22.16
CA PRO A 231 6.74 -7.58 23.15
C PRO A 231 7.75 -6.47 22.80
N ASP A 232 8.44 -5.96 23.83
CA ASP A 232 9.54 -5.00 23.62
C ASP A 232 10.66 -5.57 22.73
N GLY A 233 11.17 -4.71 21.87
CA GLY A 233 12.30 -4.97 20.99
C GLY A 233 13.65 -4.93 21.70
N GLN A 234 14.64 -5.64 21.13
CA GLN A 234 16.02 -5.56 21.59
C GLN A 234 16.59 -4.16 21.30
N VAL A 235 17.15 -3.49 22.30
CA VAL A 235 17.84 -2.21 22.11
C VAL A 235 19.30 -2.48 21.74
N HIS A 236 19.67 -2.19 20.50
CA HIS A 236 21.04 -2.33 20.02
C HIS A 236 21.93 -1.16 20.48
N PRO A 237 23.26 -1.37 20.63
CA PRO A 237 24.18 -0.29 20.99
C PRO A 237 24.08 0.91 20.04
N GLY A 238 23.79 2.09 20.59
CA GLY A 238 23.63 3.33 19.83
C GLY A 238 22.20 3.61 19.34
N SER A 239 21.27 2.67 19.49
CA SER A 239 19.86 2.88 19.17
C SER A 239 19.10 3.47 20.36
N ARG A 240 18.19 4.43 20.08
CA ARG A 240 17.28 4.98 21.09
C ARG A 240 16.08 4.07 21.36
N TYR A 241 15.63 3.36 20.34
CA TYR A 241 14.45 2.50 20.38
C TYR A 241 14.85 1.02 20.23
N GLY A 242 13.96 0.13 20.65
CA GLY A 242 14.08 -1.30 20.45
C GLY A 242 13.74 -1.71 19.02
N ASP A 243 14.40 -2.75 18.54
CA ASP A 243 14.09 -3.38 17.26
C ASP A 243 12.84 -4.26 17.41
N GLY A 244 11.71 -3.76 16.91
CA GLY A 244 10.45 -4.50 16.86
C GLY A 244 10.33 -5.46 15.68
N SER A 245 11.25 -5.42 14.72
CA SER A 245 11.15 -6.18 13.47
C SER A 245 10.93 -7.69 13.63
N PRO A 246 11.48 -8.39 14.65
CA PRO A 246 11.18 -9.80 14.87
C PRO A 246 9.71 -10.12 15.17
N PHE A 247 8.92 -9.10 15.54
CA PHE A 247 7.53 -9.24 15.98
C PHE A 247 6.52 -8.79 14.93
N TYR A 248 6.95 -8.25 13.79
CA TYR A 248 6.04 -7.87 12.70
C TYR A 248 6.55 -8.26 11.31
N ILE A 249 7.86 -8.44 11.09
CA ILE A 249 8.37 -8.90 9.80
C ILE A 249 8.22 -10.42 9.71
N CYS A 250 7.50 -10.86 8.68
CA CYS A 250 7.22 -12.27 8.41
C CYS A 250 6.62 -12.98 9.62
N GLY A 251 5.68 -12.31 10.31
CA GLY A 251 5.07 -12.84 11.53
C GLY A 251 4.28 -14.14 11.33
N PRO A 252 3.78 -14.74 12.42
CA PRO A 252 3.36 -16.13 12.47
C PRO A 252 2.23 -16.51 11.50
N ARG A 253 1.38 -15.56 11.12
CA ARG A 253 0.23 -15.76 10.23
C ARG A 253 0.45 -15.23 8.82
N ILE A 254 1.65 -14.76 8.47
CA ILE A 254 1.90 -14.15 7.15
C ILE A 254 1.50 -15.07 6.00
N HIS A 255 1.93 -16.33 6.03
CA HIS A 255 1.60 -17.29 4.97
C HIS A 255 0.12 -17.68 4.96
N GLU A 256 -0.53 -17.70 6.13
CA GLU A 256 -1.97 -17.91 6.23
C GLU A 256 -2.73 -16.79 5.51
N PHE A 257 -2.39 -15.53 5.80
CA PHE A 257 -3.00 -14.36 5.17
C PHE A 257 -2.75 -14.30 3.68
N MET A 258 -1.53 -14.62 3.22
CA MET A 258 -1.21 -14.65 1.79
C MET A 258 -1.96 -15.77 1.06
N HIS A 259 -2.11 -16.94 1.68
CA HIS A 259 -2.88 -18.05 1.11
C HIS A 259 -4.39 -17.77 1.12
N GLU A 260 -4.91 -17.06 2.14
CA GLU A 260 -6.29 -16.59 2.16
C GLU A 260 -6.54 -15.61 1.02
N MET A 261 -5.74 -14.55 0.94
CA MET A 261 -5.82 -13.54 -0.12
C MET A 261 -5.81 -14.17 -1.52
N HIS A 262 -4.88 -15.10 -1.79
CA HIS A 262 -4.80 -15.77 -3.09
C HIS A 262 -5.97 -16.72 -3.40
N ARG A 263 -6.68 -17.23 -2.40
CA ARG A 263 -7.88 -18.05 -2.63
C ARG A 263 -9.11 -17.18 -2.91
N GLU A 264 -9.19 -16.01 -2.27
CA GLU A 264 -10.35 -15.12 -2.32
C GLU A 264 -10.34 -14.16 -3.53
N VAL A 265 -9.16 -13.91 -4.12
CA VAL A 265 -8.94 -12.99 -5.25
C VAL A 265 -8.00 -13.63 -6.27
#